data_AF-A0A397KZN8-F1
#
_entry.id   AF-A0A397KZN8-F1
#
_cell.length_a   1.000
_cell.length_b   1.000
_cell.length_c   1.000
_cell.angle_alpha   90.00
_cell.angle_beta   90.00
_cell.angle_gamma   90.00
#
_symmetry.space_group_name_H-M   'P 1'
#
loop_
_entity.id
_entity.type
_entity.pdbx_description
1 polymer ?
#
loop_
_entity_poly.entity_id
_entity_poly.type
_entity_poly.pdbx_seq_one_letter_code
_entity_poly.pdbx_strand_id
1 'polypeptide(L)'
;MEKSSTCSSTLKDTREANKTSLWKIRKVLTEKCERWIYFDNNSDVENYILKPLCKSINLLKRDPIKIKIDDYDMGYQDEVIFGYNRESDKFYLGKNMWRVKELDVGDEVGFFYDPIAKNMCFSVLKQAKP
;
A
#
# COMPACT_ATOMS: atom_id res chain seq x y z
N MET A 1 -20.59 -33.63 -28.17
CA MET A 1 -19.48 -32.72 -27.84
C MET A 1 -19.89 -31.94 -26.60
N GLU A 2 -19.43 -32.40 -25.44
CA GLU A 2 -19.68 -31.72 -24.17
C GLU A 2 -18.88 -30.42 -24.14
N LYS A 3 -19.57 -29.29 -23.97
CA LYS A 3 -18.93 -28.01 -23.65
C LYS A 3 -18.50 -28.07 -22.18
N SER A 4 -17.25 -28.42 -21.96
CA SER A 4 -16.57 -28.22 -20.68
C SER A 4 -16.63 -26.73 -20.33
N SER A 5 -17.47 -26.36 -19.37
CA SER A 5 -17.44 -25.06 -18.72
C SER A 5 -16.19 -25.00 -17.86
N THR A 6 -15.15 -24.38 -18.40
CA THR A 6 -13.90 -24.15 -17.67
C THR A 6 -14.16 -23.11 -16.59
N CYS A 7 -14.52 -23.55 -15.38
CA CYS A 7 -14.43 -22.73 -14.18
C CYS A 7 -12.95 -22.40 -13.93
N SER A 8 -12.44 -21.35 -14.58
CA SER A 8 -11.23 -20.68 -14.13
C SER A 8 -11.55 -20.10 -12.75
N SER A 9 -11.00 -20.70 -11.71
CA SER A 9 -11.17 -20.21 -10.35
C SER A 9 -10.61 -18.80 -10.26
N THR A 10 -11.44 -17.82 -9.93
CA THR A 10 -11.10 -16.39 -9.78
C THR A 10 -9.84 -16.17 -8.93
N LEU A 11 -9.53 -17.09 -8.00
CA LEU A 11 -8.32 -17.10 -7.18
C LEU A 11 -7.02 -17.31 -7.98
N LYS A 12 -7.03 -18.13 -9.03
CA LYS A 12 -5.86 -18.33 -9.92
C LYS A 12 -5.60 -17.06 -10.73
N ASP A 13 -6.66 -16.48 -11.28
CA ASP A 13 -6.59 -15.23 -12.05
C ASP A 13 -6.12 -14.06 -11.17
N THR A 14 -6.60 -13.99 -9.92
CA THR A 14 -6.13 -12.99 -8.92
C THR A 14 -4.65 -13.20 -8.57
N ARG A 15 -4.20 -14.46 -8.44
CA ARG A 15 -2.81 -14.78 -8.10
C ARG A 15 -1.85 -14.44 -9.23
N GLU A 16 -2.23 -14.66 -10.49
CA GLU A 16 -1.41 -14.27 -11.64
C GLU A 16 -1.41 -12.75 -11.86
N ALA A 17 -2.56 -12.09 -11.74
CA ALA A 17 -2.63 -10.63 -11.79
C ALA A 17 -1.78 -9.96 -10.70
N ASN A 18 -1.69 -10.56 -9.49
CA ASN A 18 -0.81 -10.07 -8.42
C ASN A 18 0.70 -10.22 -8.74
N LYS A 19 1.10 -11.16 -9.62
CA LYS A 19 2.51 -11.28 -10.05
C LYS A 19 2.94 -10.09 -10.91
N THR A 20 2.04 -9.62 -11.77
CA THR A 20 2.27 -8.48 -12.69
C THR A 20 1.85 -7.14 -12.10
N SER A 21 1.09 -7.12 -11.01
CA SER A 21 0.65 -5.90 -10.35
C SER A 21 1.83 -5.07 -9.86
N LEU A 22 1.74 -3.76 -10.08
CA LEU A 22 2.63 -2.78 -9.46
C LEU A 22 2.45 -2.82 -7.93
N TRP A 23 1.20 -2.94 -7.46
CA TRP A 23 0.89 -2.98 -6.03
C TRP A 23 1.54 -4.20 -5.39
N LYS A 24 2.49 -3.95 -4.48
CA LYS A 24 3.15 -4.99 -3.69
C LYS A 24 2.54 -5.12 -2.30
N ILE A 25 1.94 -4.05 -1.80
CA ILE A 25 1.18 -4.03 -0.55
C ILE A 25 -0.21 -3.51 -0.87
N ARG A 26 -1.23 -4.16 -0.33
CA ARG A 26 -2.65 -3.85 -0.57
C ARG A 26 -3.34 -3.66 0.78
N LYS A 27 -4.12 -2.59 0.92
CA LYS A 27 -4.87 -2.28 2.13
C LYS A 27 -6.30 -1.89 1.78
N VAL A 28 -7.24 -2.76 2.11
CA VAL A 28 -8.67 -2.40 2.12
C VAL A 28 -8.95 -1.62 3.40
N LEU A 29 -9.58 -0.46 3.28
CA LEU A 29 -9.94 0.37 4.42
C LEU A 29 -11.17 -0.22 5.11
N THR A 30 -10.97 -0.71 6.33
CA THR A 30 -12.05 -1.25 7.16
C THR A 30 -12.68 -0.19 8.08
N GLU A 31 -12.01 0.95 8.21
CA GLU A 31 -12.42 2.10 8.99
C GLU A 31 -11.90 3.38 8.34
N LYS A 32 -12.47 4.53 8.71
CA LYS A 32 -12.05 5.82 8.14
C LYS A 32 -10.68 6.21 8.70
N CYS A 33 -9.69 6.34 7.82
CA CYS A 33 -8.33 6.72 8.20
C CYS A 33 -8.20 8.25 8.23
N GLU A 34 -8.15 8.86 9.42
CA GLU A 34 -8.04 10.32 9.53
C GLU A 34 -6.61 10.86 9.47
N ARG A 35 -5.63 10.09 9.95
CA ARG A 35 -4.25 10.57 10.16
C ARG A 35 -3.15 9.57 9.81
N TRP A 36 -3.46 8.28 9.85
CA TRP A 36 -2.48 7.20 9.70
C TRP A 36 -3.10 6.02 8.94
N ILE A 37 -2.29 5.31 8.18
CA ILE A 37 -2.58 3.98 7.64
C ILE A 37 -1.56 3.03 8.24
N TYR A 38 -2.04 1.98 8.89
CA TYR A 38 -1.22 0.86 9.34
C TYR A 38 -1.17 -0.21 8.25
N PHE A 39 0.02 -0.77 8.02
CA PHE A 39 0.20 -1.91 7.15
C PHE A 39 -0.16 -3.20 7.88
N ASP A 40 -0.75 -4.14 7.14
CA ASP A 40 -1.18 -5.43 7.72
C ASP A 40 -0.08 -6.50 7.70
N ASN A 41 0.95 -6.34 6.87
CA ASN A 41 2.06 -7.28 6.74
C ASN A 41 3.41 -6.56 6.77
N ASN A 42 4.13 -6.71 7.88
CA ASN A 42 5.46 -6.10 8.05
C ASN A 42 6.49 -6.67 7.07
N SER A 43 6.40 -7.95 6.70
CA SER A 43 7.36 -8.57 5.77
C SER A 43 7.27 -7.96 4.38
N ASP A 44 6.07 -7.62 3.91
CA ASP A 44 5.89 -6.97 2.62
C ASP A 44 6.45 -5.55 2.64
N VAL A 45 6.27 -4.81 3.74
CA VAL A 45 6.86 -3.48 3.94
C VAL A 45 8.38 -3.55 3.92
N GLU A 46 8.98 -4.51 4.62
CA GLU A 46 10.42 -4.70 4.66
C GLU A 46 11.00 -5.02 3.27
N ASN A 47 10.38 -5.95 2.55
CA ASN A 47 10.88 -6.45 1.28
C ASN A 47 10.63 -5.50 0.10
N TYR A 48 9.47 -4.85 0.06
CA TYR A 48 9.02 -4.10 -1.11
C TYR A 48 9.08 -2.59 -0.94
N ILE A 49 9.28 -2.07 0.28
CA ILE A 49 9.40 -0.62 0.53
C ILE A 49 10.74 -0.28 1.18
N LEU A 50 11.06 -0.86 2.35
CA LEU A 50 12.27 -0.49 3.09
C LEU A 50 13.56 -0.87 2.36
N LYS A 51 13.64 -2.12 1.90
CA LYS A 51 14.82 -2.61 1.17
C LYS A 51 15.07 -1.79 -0.12
N PRO A 52 14.06 -1.52 -0.98
CA PRO A 52 14.26 -0.65 -2.14
C PRO A 52 14.62 0.80 -1.80
N LEU A 53 14.06 1.37 -0.73
CA LEU A 53 14.42 2.73 -0.27
C LEU A 53 15.78 2.79 0.44
N CYS A 54 16.48 1.66 0.57
CA CYS A 54 17.71 1.52 1.35
C CYS A 54 17.57 2.08 2.78
N LYS A 55 16.41 1.87 3.42
CA LYS A 55 16.14 2.33 4.79
C LYS A 55 16.37 1.20 5.79
N SER A 56 16.96 1.56 6.94
CA SER A 56 17.21 0.61 8.03
C SER A 56 15.93 0.37 8.83
N ILE A 57 15.56 -0.90 8.99
CA ILE A 57 14.46 -1.34 9.86
C ILE A 57 14.70 -0.87 11.29
N ASN A 58 15.93 -1.04 11.79
CA ASN A 58 16.30 -0.65 13.15
C ASN A 58 16.13 0.84 13.41
N LEU A 59 16.36 1.67 12.38
CA LEU A 59 16.12 3.10 12.46
C LEU A 59 14.61 3.39 12.59
N LEU A 60 13.77 2.84 11.72
CA LEU A 60 12.32 3.08 11.78
C LEU A 60 11.66 2.54 13.04
N LYS A 61 12.14 1.42 13.59
CA LYS A 61 11.67 0.89 14.87
C LYS A 61 12.04 1.79 16.06
N ARG A 62 13.06 2.64 15.90
CA ARG A 62 13.49 3.62 16.89
C ARG A 62 12.74 4.94 16.74
N ASP A 63 12.86 5.55 15.57
CA ASP A 63 12.38 6.89 15.28
C ASP A 63 11.67 6.93 13.91
N PRO A 64 10.48 7.54 13.81
CA PRO A 64 9.81 7.70 12.53
C PRO A 64 10.59 8.67 11.63
N ILE A 65 10.60 8.39 10.32
CA ILE A 65 11.31 9.18 9.32
C ILE A 65 10.34 9.90 8.39
N LYS A 66 10.80 10.97 7.74
CA LYS A 66 10.09 11.59 6.63
C LYS A 66 10.50 10.94 5.31
N ILE A 67 9.51 10.63 4.48
CA ILE A 67 9.73 10.14 3.12
C ILE A 67 8.85 10.91 2.15
N LYS A 68 9.28 10.97 0.89
CA LYS A 68 8.44 11.39 -0.22
C LYS A 68 7.57 10.21 -0.66
N ILE A 69 6.31 10.48 -0.93
CA ILE A 69 5.38 9.52 -1.52
C ILE A 69 4.64 10.17 -2.68
N ASP A 70 4.55 9.44 -3.79
CA ASP A 70 3.81 9.89 -4.96
C ASP A 70 2.43 9.25 -4.97
N ASP A 71 1.45 10.11 -5.14
CA ASP A 71 0.13 9.73 -5.60
C ASP A 71 0.20 9.45 -7.11
N TYR A 72 0.20 8.17 -7.46
CA TYR A 72 0.33 7.71 -8.84
C TYR A 72 -0.87 8.10 -9.70
N ASP A 73 -2.09 8.14 -9.15
CA ASP A 73 -3.27 8.42 -9.99
C ASP A 73 -3.45 9.92 -10.25
N MET A 74 -2.96 10.78 -9.35
CA MET A 74 -3.09 12.25 -9.48
C MET A 74 -1.81 12.92 -9.97
N GLY A 75 -0.68 12.21 -10.03
CA GLY A 75 0.62 12.80 -10.36
C GLY A 75 1.09 13.82 -9.33
N TYR A 76 0.73 13.65 -8.06
CA TYR A 76 1.05 14.56 -6.97
C TYR A 76 2.05 13.94 -6.00
N GLN A 77 3.01 14.71 -5.49
CA GLN A 77 3.98 14.23 -4.50
C GLN A 77 3.72 14.89 -3.15
N ASP A 78 3.78 14.10 -2.08
CA ASP A 78 3.69 14.58 -0.70
C ASP A 78 4.88 14.12 0.15
N GLU A 79 5.09 14.76 1.30
CA GLU A 79 6.01 14.31 2.36
C GLU A 79 5.21 13.75 3.54
N VAL A 80 5.41 12.46 3.81
CA VAL A 80 4.71 11.72 4.87
C VAL A 80 5.68 11.21 5.91
N ILE A 81 5.16 10.94 7.11
CA ILE A 81 5.87 10.23 8.17
C ILE A 81 5.73 8.73 7.92
N PHE A 82 6.85 8.03 7.83
CA PHE A 82 6.93 6.58 7.83
C PHE A 82 7.54 6.10 9.14
N GLY A 83 6.79 5.33 9.91
CA GLY A 83 7.21 4.87 11.23
C GLY A 83 6.76 3.46 11.55
N TYR A 84 7.03 3.06 12.78
CA TYR A 84 6.69 1.76 13.32
C TYR A 84 6.09 1.92 14.72
N ASN A 85 4.89 1.40 14.91
CA ASN A 85 4.23 1.35 16.20
C ASN A 85 4.63 0.07 16.93
N ARG A 86 5.29 0.21 18.09
CA ARG A 86 5.78 -0.91 18.90
C ARG A 86 4.67 -1.64 19.64
N GLU A 87 3.58 -0.96 19.99
CA GLU A 87 2.47 -1.57 20.74
C GLU A 87 1.67 -2.51 19.85
N SER A 88 1.43 -2.12 18.59
CA SER A 88 0.70 -2.92 17.63
C SER A 88 1.58 -3.78 16.72
N ASP A 89 2.92 -3.68 16.86
CA ASP A 89 3.91 -4.30 15.96
C ASP A 89 3.58 -4.07 14.48
N LYS A 90 3.36 -2.81 14.10
CA LYS A 90 2.98 -2.44 12.72
C LYS A 90 3.72 -1.23 12.20
N PHE A 91 4.20 -1.34 10.98
CA PHE A 91 4.59 -0.17 10.20
C PHE A 91 3.37 0.70 9.85
N TYR A 92 3.58 2.00 9.71
CA TYR A 92 2.52 2.93 9.34
C TYR A 92 3.04 4.08 8.47
N LEU A 93 2.16 4.61 7.62
CA LEU A 93 2.30 5.95 7.05
C LEU A 93 1.37 6.90 7.77
N GLY A 94 1.81 8.11 8.06
CA GLY A 94 0.97 9.12 8.69
C GLY A 94 1.44 10.54 8.40
N LYS A 95 0.62 11.51 8.82
CA LYS A 95 0.75 12.95 8.53
C LYS A 95 0.66 13.26 7.02
N ASN A 96 -0.16 14.25 6.68
CA ASN A 96 -0.32 14.79 5.33
C ASN A 96 -0.74 13.82 4.20
N MET A 97 -1.18 12.59 4.46
CA MET A 97 -1.86 11.81 3.41
C MET A 97 -3.27 12.36 3.15
N TRP A 98 -3.38 13.52 2.52
CA TRP A 98 -4.65 14.22 2.29
C TRP A 98 -5.64 13.33 1.53
N ARG A 99 -5.17 12.62 0.51
CA ARG A 99 -6.01 11.74 -0.30
C ARG A 99 -6.61 10.59 0.48
N VAL A 100 -5.90 10.09 1.50
CA VAL A 100 -6.43 9.02 2.37
C VAL A 100 -7.65 9.49 3.16
N LYS A 101 -7.75 10.78 3.50
CA LYS A 101 -8.90 11.33 4.22
C LYS A 101 -10.17 11.36 3.36
N GLU A 102 -10.01 11.33 2.04
CA GLU A 102 -11.09 11.30 1.06
C GLU A 102 -11.53 9.86 0.72
N LEU A 103 -10.92 8.86 1.36
CA LEU A 103 -11.27 7.47 1.16
C LEU A 103 -12.37 7.03 2.12
N ASP A 104 -13.29 6.24 1.59
CA ASP A 104 -14.39 5.64 2.33
C ASP A 104 -14.02 4.22 2.75
N VAL A 105 -14.75 3.69 3.75
CA VAL A 105 -14.65 2.28 4.12
C VAL A 105 -15.00 1.42 2.91
N GLY A 106 -14.16 0.44 2.61
CA GLY A 106 -14.25 -0.44 1.45
C GLY A 106 -13.37 -0.03 0.27
N ASP A 107 -12.86 1.21 0.24
CA ASP A 107 -11.83 1.60 -0.72
C ASP A 107 -10.53 0.81 -0.47
N GLU A 108 -9.77 0.57 -1.53
CA GLU A 108 -8.48 -0.11 -1.46
C GLU A 108 -7.35 0.83 -1.84
N VAL A 109 -6.27 0.79 -1.06
CA VAL A 109 -5.02 1.50 -1.34
C VAL A 109 -3.93 0.50 -1.63
N GLY A 110 -3.29 0.66 -2.77
CA GLY A 110 -2.11 -0.10 -3.13
C GLY A 110 -0.85 0.73 -2.98
N PHE A 111 0.19 0.11 -2.44
CA PHE A 111 1.50 0.71 -2.30
C PHE A 111 2.57 -0.09 -3.03
N PHE A 112 3.52 0.64 -3.59
CA PHE A 112 4.65 0.08 -4.31
C PHE A 112 5.83 1.04 -4.33
N TYR A 113 6.99 0.56 -4.77
CA TYR A 113 8.17 1.37 -4.98
C TYR A 113 8.37 1.62 -6.47
N ASP A 114 8.57 2.87 -6.86
CA ASP A 114 8.97 3.23 -8.22
C ASP A 114 10.51 3.27 -8.31
N PRO A 115 11.14 2.39 -9.09
CA PRO A 115 12.59 2.38 -9.26
C PRO A 115 13.14 3.56 -10.06
N ILE A 116 12.31 4.24 -10.87
CA ILE A 116 12.72 5.39 -11.68
C ILE A 116 12.75 6.64 -10.81
N ALA A 117 11.63 6.94 -10.13
CA ALA A 117 11.52 8.08 -9.22
C ALA A 117 12.26 7.85 -7.88
N LYS A 118 12.61 6.59 -7.57
CA LYS A 118 13.31 6.16 -6.34
C LYS A 118 12.57 6.54 -5.06
N ASN A 119 11.24 6.43 -5.09
CA ASN A 119 10.36 6.76 -3.98
C ASN A 119 9.23 5.74 -3.87
N MET A 120 8.48 5.86 -2.79
CA MET A 120 7.25 5.10 -2.60
C MET A 120 6.13 5.75 -3.40
N CYS A 121 5.26 4.94 -3.97
CA CYS A 121 4.04 5.38 -4.64
C CYS A 121 2.83 4.71 -4.01
N PHE A 122 1.67 5.36 -4.14
CA PHE A 122 0.39 4.73 -3.87
C PHE A 122 -0.62 5.04 -4.97
N SER A 123 -1.62 4.17 -5.08
CA SER A 123 -2.75 4.32 -5.98
C SER A 123 -4.00 3.80 -5.26
N VAL A 124 -5.17 4.29 -5.66
CA VAL A 124 -6.44 4.03 -4.99
C VAL A 124 -7.41 3.37 -5.94
N LEU A 125 -8.02 2.27 -5.49
CA LEU A 125 -9.19 1.67 -6.10
C LEU A 125 -10.41 2.00 -5.25
N LYS A 126 -11.29 2.85 -5.79
CA LYS A 126 -12.56 3.20 -5.14
C LYS A 126 -13.53 2.03 -5.19
N GLN A 127 -14.22 1.78 -4.08
CA GLN A 127 -15.32 0.82 -4.07
C GLN A 127 -16.43 1.30 -5.01
N ALA A 128 -16.93 0.42 -5.87
CA ALA A 128 -18.10 0.73 -6.69
C ALA A 128 -19.30 0.98 -5.78
N LYS A 129 -19.93 2.15 -5.92
CA LYS A 129 -21.22 2.42 -5.27
C LYS A 129 -22.31 1.66 -6.03
N PRO A 130 -23.26 1.00 -5.34
CA PRO A 130 -24.41 0.38 -5.98
C PRO A 130 -25.21 1.34 -6.86
#